data_AF-A0A2H9QE76-F1
#
_entry.id   AF-A0A2H9QE76-F1
#
_cell.length_a   1.000
_cell.length_b   1.000
_cell.length_c   1.000
_cell.angle_alpha   90.00
_cell.angle_beta   90.00
_cell.angle_gamma   90.00
#
_symmetry.space_group_name_H-M   'P 1'
#
loop_
_entity.id
_entity.type
_entity.pdbx_description
1 polymer ?
#
loop_
_entity_poly.entity_id
_entity_poly.type
_entity_poly.pdbx_seq_one_letter_code
_entity_poly.pdbx_strand_id
1 'polypeptide(L)'
;MELEFSKNKIIFEKELSFLDRLVFEFTGILDKQKIDYVIVSGYIAILFGRSRNTEDIDLFIEEMPLKKFLGFWKELYAQGFECLNTSDPKEAFNDYLKEKL
;
A
#
# COMPACT_ATOMS: atom_id res chain seq x y z
N MET A 1 9.06 2.85 -22.83
CA MET A 1 7.75 2.53 -22.25
C MET A 1 6.70 3.25 -23.08
N GLU A 2 5.78 2.51 -23.67
CA GLU A 2 4.64 3.05 -24.39
C GLU A 2 3.44 3.04 -23.43
N LEU A 3 2.70 4.15 -23.34
CA LEU A 3 1.56 4.32 -22.43
C LEU A 3 0.26 4.41 -23.24
N GLU A 4 -0.69 3.54 -22.93
CA GLU A 4 -2.06 3.63 -23.42
C GLU A 4 -2.97 4.20 -22.33
N PHE A 5 -3.80 5.19 -22.69
CA PHE A 5 -4.76 5.82 -21.78
C PHE A 5 -6.18 5.36 -22.14
N SER A 6 -6.89 4.77 -21.19
CA SER A 6 -8.26 4.27 -21.40
C SER A 6 -9.15 4.59 -20.21
N LYS A 7 -10.06 5.55 -20.38
CA LYS A 7 -10.97 6.06 -19.33
C LYS A 7 -10.19 6.48 -18.06
N ASN A 8 -10.23 5.64 -17.03
CA ASN A 8 -9.61 5.82 -15.73
C ASN A 8 -8.37 4.91 -15.53
N LYS A 9 -7.78 4.40 -16.62
CA LYS A 9 -6.65 3.48 -16.59
C LYS A 9 -5.51 3.98 -17.47
N ILE A 10 -4.30 3.67 -17.03
CA ILE A 10 -3.07 3.76 -17.81
C ILE A 10 -2.56 2.32 -17.95
N ILE A 11 -2.32 1.89 -19.18
CA ILE A 11 -1.92 0.52 -19.52
C ILE A 11 -0.55 0.61 -20.19
N PHE A 12 0.40 -0.20 -19.72
CA PHE A 12 1.74 -0.27 -20.29
C PHE A 12 2.42 -1.57 -19.88
N GLU A 13 3.41 -1.98 -20.66
CA GLU A 13 4.26 -3.12 -20.35
C GLU A 13 5.53 -2.68 -19.62
N LYS A 14 5.88 -3.44 -18.58
CA LYS A 14 7.05 -3.24 -17.74
C LYS A 14 7.46 -4.58 -17.12
N GLU A 15 8.76 -4.81 -16.99
CA GLU A 15 9.27 -5.89 -16.14
C GLU A 15 9.09 -5.51 -14.67
N LEU A 16 8.45 -6.38 -13.89
CA LEU A 16 8.14 -6.12 -12.49
C LEU A 16 9.41 -6.18 -11.63
N SER A 17 9.76 -5.03 -11.06
CA SER A 17 10.78 -4.89 -10.03
C SER A 17 10.31 -5.51 -8.71
N PHE A 18 11.23 -5.62 -7.76
CA PHE A 18 10.90 -6.02 -6.39
C PHE A 18 9.84 -5.10 -5.76
N LEU A 19 9.99 -3.78 -5.92
CA LEU A 19 9.02 -2.81 -5.38
C LEU A 19 7.63 -3.00 -5.99
N ASP A 20 7.52 -3.30 -7.28
CA ASP A 20 6.21 -3.54 -7.92
C ASP A 20 5.52 -4.77 -7.33
N ARG A 21 6.28 -5.84 -7.06
CA ARG A 21 5.75 -7.06 -6.45
C ARG A 21 5.28 -6.80 -5.02
N LEU A 22 6.09 -6.06 -4.25
CA LEU A 22 5.75 -5.65 -2.88
C LEU A 22 4.47 -4.81 -2.85
N VAL A 23 4.30 -3.89 -3.80
CA VAL A 23 3.06 -3.12 -3.97
C VAL A 23 1.90 -4.07 -4.23
N PHE A 24 1.99 -4.98 -5.20
CA PHE A 24 0.90 -5.90 -5.51
C PHE A 24 0.52 -6.83 -4.35
N GLU A 25 1.51 -7.31 -3.60
CA GLU A 25 1.29 -8.15 -2.42
C GLU A 25 0.52 -7.38 -1.33
N PHE A 26 0.97 -6.16 -1.02
CA PHE A 26 0.33 -5.33 0.01
C PHE A 26 -1.06 -4.84 -0.42
N THR A 27 -1.19 -4.30 -1.63
CA THR A 27 -2.48 -3.78 -2.11
C THR A 27 -3.48 -4.88 -2.39
N GLY A 28 -3.04 -6.08 -2.75
CA GLY A 28 -3.91 -7.25 -2.86
C GLY A 28 -4.60 -7.60 -1.54
N ILE A 29 -3.98 -7.30 -0.39
CA ILE A 29 -4.60 -7.46 0.93
C ILE A 29 -5.68 -6.38 1.15
N LEU A 30 -5.37 -5.12 0.81
CA LEU A 30 -6.33 -4.01 0.86
C LEU A 30 -7.57 -4.31 0.00
N ASP A 31 -7.37 -4.77 -1.24
CA ASP A 31 -8.44 -5.13 -2.18
C ASP A 31 -9.34 -6.25 -1.63
N LYS A 32 -8.74 -7.32 -1.08
CA LYS A 32 -9.49 -8.43 -0.45
C LYS A 32 -10.37 -7.96 0.71
N GLN A 33 -9.89 -6.97 1.47
CA GLN A 33 -10.60 -6.37 2.59
C GLN A 33 -11.52 -5.21 2.18
N LYS A 34 -11.58 -4.89 0.88
CA LYS A 34 -12.33 -3.76 0.31
C LYS A 34 -11.96 -2.45 1.00
N ILE A 35 -10.66 -2.19 1.13
CA ILE A 35 -10.11 -0.96 1.70
C ILE A 35 -9.63 -0.09 0.54
N ASP A 36 -10.26 1.06 0.37
CA ASP A 36 -9.86 2.02 -0.65
C ASP A 36 -8.48 2.63 -0.29
N TYR A 37 -7.64 2.82 -1.31
CA TYR A 37 -6.30 3.35 -1.13
C TYR A 37 -5.83 4.16 -2.35
N VAL A 38 -4.78 4.96 -2.15
CA VAL A 38 -4.03 5.61 -3.22
C VAL A 38 -2.54 5.52 -2.91
N ILE A 39 -1.76 5.08 -3.90
CA ILE A 39 -0.29 5.07 -3.81
C ILE A 39 0.22 6.43 -4.25
N VAL A 40 1.16 6.99 -3.50
CA VAL A 40 1.67 8.35 -3.70
C VAL A 40 3.20 8.39 -3.72
N SER A 41 3.78 9.58 -3.83
CA SER A 41 5.23 9.82 -3.64
C SER A 41 6.14 9.14 -4.69
N GLY A 42 7.36 8.78 -4.29
CA GLY A 42 8.47 8.37 -5.15
C GLY A 42 8.19 7.14 -6.00
N TYR A 43 7.43 6.17 -5.49
CA TYR A 43 7.09 4.95 -6.23
C TYR A 43 6.36 5.27 -7.55
N ILE A 44 5.45 6.25 -7.58
CA ILE A 44 4.72 6.61 -8.80
C ILE A 44 5.68 7.11 -9.89
N ALA A 45 6.72 7.87 -9.54
CA ALA A 45 7.71 8.32 -10.51
C ALA A 45 8.50 7.13 -11.11
N ILE A 46 8.86 6.16 -10.27
CA ILE A 46 9.57 4.94 -10.67
C ILE A 46 8.68 4.03 -11.53
N LEU A 47 7.40 3.90 -11.18
CA LEU A 47 6.41 3.14 -11.92
C LEU A 47 6.35 3.59 -13.40
N PHE A 48 6.41 4.90 -13.63
CA PHE A 48 6.43 5.50 -14.97
C PHE A 48 7.84 5.71 -15.56
N GLY A 49 8.84 4.96 -15.07
CA GLY A 49 10.16 4.87 -15.71
C GLY A 49 11.12 6.04 -15.46
N ARG A 50 10.88 6.86 -14.43
CA ARG A 50 11.89 7.85 -14.00
C ARG A 50 13.05 7.15 -13.30
N SER A 51 14.27 7.51 -13.69
CA SER A 51 15.51 7.07 -13.03
C SER A 51 15.67 7.79 -11.68
N ARG A 52 15.15 7.16 -10.63
CA ARG A 52 15.30 7.54 -9.22
C ARG A 52 15.19 6.26 -8.39
N ASN A 53 15.84 6.25 -7.23
CA ASN A 53 15.66 5.20 -6.23
C ASN A 53 14.72 5.71 -5.12
N THR A 54 13.94 4.79 -4.57
CA THR A 54 13.14 4.98 -3.35
C THR A 54 13.34 3.70 -2.52
N GLU A 55 13.36 3.84 -1.20
CA GLU A 55 13.49 2.70 -0.29
C GLU A 55 12.12 2.28 0.28
N ASP A 56 11.15 3.17 0.18
CA ASP A 56 9.80 3.09 0.74
C ASP A 56 8.70 3.24 -0.32
N ILE A 57 7.49 2.80 0.06
CA ILE A 57 6.26 2.98 -0.71
C ILE A 57 5.28 3.68 0.21
N ASP A 58 4.80 4.84 -0.23
CA ASP A 58 3.83 5.64 0.50
C ASP A 58 2.41 5.39 -0.02
N LEU A 59 1.46 5.17 0.91
CA LEU A 59 0.05 5.02 0.58
C LEU A 59 -0.81 5.85 1.54
N PHE A 60 -1.90 6.40 1.03
CA PHE A 60 -3.06 6.74 1.85
C PHE A 60 -4.09 5.62 1.75
N ILE A 61 -4.69 5.26 2.88
CA ILE A 61 -5.79 4.30 2.97
C ILE A 61 -7.02 5.03 3.53
N GLU A 62 -8.22 4.54 3.21
CA GLU A 62 -9.45 5.09 3.75
C GLU A 62 -9.49 5.03 5.29
N GLU A 63 -10.23 5.96 5.89
CA GLU A 63 -10.52 5.88 7.31
C GLU A 63 -11.43 4.67 7.59
N MET A 64 -11.08 3.88 8.60
CA MET A 64 -11.84 2.67 8.94
C MET A 64 -12.07 2.50 10.45
N PRO A 65 -13.12 1.76 10.84
CA PRO A 65 -13.34 1.41 12.24
C PRO A 65 -12.33 0.33 12.70
N LEU A 66 -12.05 0.29 14.00
CA LEU A 66 -11.11 -0.66 14.62
C LEU A 66 -11.37 -2.11 14.19
N LYS A 67 -12.64 -2.54 14.12
CA LYS A 67 -12.99 -3.91 13.69
C LYS A 67 -12.45 -4.25 12.30
N LYS A 68 -12.51 -3.31 11.34
CA LYS A 68 -12.00 -3.52 9.97
C LYS A 68 -10.47 -3.53 9.98
N PHE A 69 -9.86 -2.62 10.74
CA PHE A 69 -8.41 -2.58 10.93
C PHE A 69 -7.85 -3.88 11.54
N LEU A 70 -8.50 -4.46 12.55
CA LEU A 70 -8.05 -5.73 13.14
C LEU A 70 -8.09 -6.89 12.13
N GLY A 71 -9.07 -6.88 11.23
CA GLY A 71 -9.14 -7.85 10.12
C GLY A 71 -7.99 -7.67 9.12
N PHE A 72 -7.72 -6.42 8.74
CA PHE A 72 -6.59 -6.06 7.89
C PHE A 72 -5.24 -6.44 8.50
N TRP A 73 -5.02 -6.09 9.77
CA TRP A 73 -3.81 -6.43 10.53
C TRP A 73 -3.55 -7.93 10.56
N LYS A 74 -4.58 -8.72 10.83
CA LYS A 74 -4.46 -10.19 10.84
C LYS A 74 -4.02 -10.73 9.49
N GLU A 75 -4.55 -10.20 8.39
CA GLU A 75 -4.18 -10.64 7.04
C GLU A 75 -2.75 -10.21 6.69
N LEU A 76 -2.33 -9.00 7.07
CA LEU A 76 -0.94 -8.54 6.91
C LEU A 76 0.05 -9.53 7.54
N TYR A 77 -0.15 -9.86 8.83
CA TYR A 77 0.70 -10.81 9.54
C TYR A 77 0.66 -12.22 8.93
N ALA A 78 -0.50 -12.67 8.47
CA ALA A 78 -0.64 -13.97 7.81
C ALA A 78 0.15 -14.06 6.49
N GLN A 79 0.37 -12.92 5.83
CA GLN A 79 1.17 -12.79 4.61
C GLN A 79 2.65 -12.43 4.88
N GLY A 80 3.06 -12.38 6.16
CA GLY A 80 4.45 -12.12 6.54
C GLY A 80 4.83 -10.64 6.64
N PHE A 81 3.85 -9.72 6.59
CA PHE A 81 4.10 -8.32 6.90
C PHE A 81 4.15 -8.08 8.42
N GLU A 82 5.00 -7.16 8.83
CA GLU A 82 5.18 -6.79 10.23
C GLU A 82 5.02 -5.28 10.41
N CYS A 83 4.51 -4.86 11.56
CA CYS A 83 4.51 -3.46 11.94
C CYS A 83 5.79 -3.14 12.72
N LEU A 84 6.52 -2.13 12.26
CA LEU A 84 7.79 -1.72 12.88
C LEU A 84 7.59 -1.03 14.25
N ASN A 85 6.45 -0.38 14.47
CA ASN A 85 6.22 0.46 15.64
C ASN A 85 5.73 -0.32 16.87
N THR A 86 4.87 -1.32 16.67
CA THR A 86 4.31 -2.13 17.74
C THR A 86 3.82 -3.48 17.21
N SER A 87 3.73 -4.48 18.09
CA SER A 87 3.08 -5.76 17.81
C SER A 87 1.63 -5.83 18.31
N ASP A 88 1.13 -4.81 19.02
CA ASP A 88 -0.27 -4.72 19.45
C ASP A 88 -1.11 -3.95 18.40
N PRO A 89 -2.09 -4.60 17.75
CA PRO A 89 -2.93 -3.94 16.75
C PRO A 89 -3.81 -2.82 17.32
N LYS A 90 -4.11 -2.82 18.62
CA LYS A 90 -4.88 -1.73 19.24
C LYS A 90 -4.02 -0.50 19.46
N GLU A 91 -2.77 -0.68 19.86
CA GLU A 91 -1.78 0.39 19.96
C GLU A 91 -1.53 1.00 18.58
N ALA A 92 -1.28 0.16 17.56
CA ALA A 92 -1.12 0.62 16.18
C ALA A 92 -2.31 1.45 15.68
N PHE A 93 -3.54 1.03 16.00
CA PHE A 93 -4.73 1.76 15.59
C PHE A 93 -4.92 3.08 16.34
N ASN A 94 -4.82 3.07 17.67
CA ASN A 94 -5.15 4.23 18.49
C ASN A 94 -4.04 5.29 18.47
N ASP A 95 -2.79 4.86 18.55
CA ASP A 95 -1.65 5.73 18.87
C ASP A 95 -0.88 6.14 17.61
N TYR A 96 -0.99 5.36 16.53
CA TYR A 96 -0.30 5.67 15.26
C TYR A 96 -1.24 6.03 14.11
N LEU A 97 -2.38 5.33 13.98
CA LEU A 97 -3.30 5.59 12.87
C LEU A 97 -4.35 6.66 13.19
N LYS A 98 -4.86 6.71 14.43
CA LYS A 98 -5.91 7.65 14.84
C LYS A 98 -5.39 8.89 15.55
N GLU A 99 -4.22 8.82 16.17
CA GLU A 99 -3.65 9.98 16.84
C GLU A 99 -3.40 11.07 15.78
N LYS A 100 -4.10 12.20 15.95
CA LYS A 100 -3.86 13.37 15.13
C LYS A 100 -2.58 14.02 15.66
N LEU A 101 -1.50 13.94 14.90
CA LEU A 101 -0.35 14.84 15.04
C LEU A 101 -0.80 16.31 15.05
#